data_AF-J3L273-F1
#
_entry.id   AF-J3L273-F1
#
_cell.length_a   1.000
_cell.length_b   1.000
_cell.length_c   1.000
_cell.angle_alpha   90.00
_cell.angle_beta   90.00
_cell.angle_gamma   90.00
#
_symmetry.space_group_name_H-M   'P 1'
#
loop_
_entity.id
_entity.type
_entity.pdbx_description
1 polymer ?
#
loop_
_entity_poly.entity_id
_entity_poly.type
_entity_poly.pdbx_seq_one_letter_code
_entity_poly.pdbx_strand_id
1 'polypeptide(L)'
;MCTENYDPNYPDRPVVDQYIPVWAKHSELGSKPAFIWADDQAGGGVLPRRQMLTYSELDSAVQRMAAGLLEVLARGDTVLVLASPGIRLVKLIGLG
;
A
#
# COMPACT_ATOMS: atom_id res chain seq x y z
N MET A 1 -4.12 -13.91 20.37
CA MET A 1 -3.55 -12.60 20.74
C MET A 1 -3.27 -11.87 19.46
N CYS A 2 -4.16 -10.94 19.10
CA CYS A 2 -4.15 -10.24 17.81
C CYS A 2 -3.13 -9.11 17.87
N THR A 3 -1.99 -9.27 17.22
CA THR A 3 -1.04 -8.18 16.98
C THR A 3 -1.48 -7.40 15.75
N GLU A 4 -2.65 -6.76 15.82
CA GLU A 4 -3.03 -5.70 14.89
C GLU A 4 -2.23 -4.47 15.34
N ASN A 5 -1.16 -4.10 14.61
CA ASN A 5 -0.40 -2.84 14.66
C ASN A 5 -0.69 -1.90 15.87
N TYR A 6 -0.51 -2.39 17.08
CA TYR A 6 -0.83 -1.67 18.30
C TYR A 6 0.45 -1.02 18.79
N ASP A 7 0.61 0.28 18.57
CA ASP A 7 1.66 1.04 19.27
C ASP A 7 1.19 1.23 20.72
N PRO A 8 1.84 0.61 21.72
CA PRO A 8 1.42 0.74 23.12
C PRO A 8 1.47 2.18 23.63
N ASN A 9 2.22 3.05 22.96
CA ASN A 9 2.35 4.47 23.32
C ASN A 9 1.22 5.33 22.73
N TYR A 10 0.47 4.82 21.75
CA TYR A 10 -0.60 5.54 21.08
C TYR A 10 -1.82 4.63 20.79
N PRO A 11 -2.50 4.15 21.84
CA PRO A 11 -3.61 3.18 21.72
C PRO A 11 -4.82 3.71 20.95
N ASP A 12 -4.98 5.04 20.88
CA ASP A 12 -6.10 5.70 20.20
C ASP A 12 -5.80 6.10 18.75
N ARG A 13 -4.58 5.84 18.25
CA ARG A 13 -4.23 6.24 16.89
C ARG A 13 -4.73 5.18 15.91
N PRO A 14 -5.49 5.58 14.88
CA PRO A 14 -5.90 4.67 13.84
C PRO A 14 -4.66 4.05 13.19
N VAL A 15 -4.74 2.75 12.89
CA VAL A 15 -3.65 2.01 12.25
C VAL A 15 -3.33 2.65 10.89
N VAL A 16 -2.09 2.50 10.40
CA VAL A 16 -1.60 3.17 9.17
C VAL A 16 -2.54 2.95 7.97
N ASP A 17 -3.15 1.78 7.90
CA ASP A 17 -4.16 1.39 6.90
C ASP A 17 -5.39 2.31 6.89
N GLN A 18 -5.83 2.81 8.05
CA GLN A 18 -7.00 3.68 8.18
C GLN A 18 -6.75 5.10 7.67
N TYR A 19 -5.49 5.54 7.58
CA TYR A 19 -5.15 6.86 7.03
C TYR A 19 -5.20 6.88 5.50
N ILE A 20 -4.95 5.75 4.83
CA ILE A 20 -4.91 5.69 3.36
C ILE A 20 -6.28 6.03 2.74
N PRO A 21 -7.41 5.44 3.17
CA PRO A 21 -8.73 5.81 2.69
C PRO A 21 -9.10 7.27 2.99
N VAL A 22 -8.64 7.82 4.11
CA VAL A 22 -8.88 9.22 4.48
C VAL A 22 -8.17 10.15 3.49
N TRP A 23 -6.89 9.92 3.23
CA TRP A 23 -6.12 10.72 2.27
C TRP A 23 -6.58 10.53 0.83
N ALA A 24 -7.02 9.33 0.45
CA ALA A 24 -7.56 9.04 -0.88
C ALA A 24 -8.85 9.80 -1.20
N LYS A 25 -9.75 9.98 -0.21
CA LYS A 25 -11.03 10.68 -0.37
C LYS A 25 -10.92 12.21 -0.45
N HIS A 26 -9.80 12.78 0.00
CA HIS A 26 -9.53 14.22 -0.12
C HIS A 26 -9.06 14.55 -1.54
N SER A 27 -9.79 15.37 -2.30
CA SER A 27 -9.48 15.72 -3.70
C SER A 27 -8.03 16.21 -3.92
N GLU A 28 -7.50 17.01 -2.99
CA GLU A 28 -6.14 17.55 -3.06
C GLU A 28 -5.04 16.57 -2.64
N LEU A 29 -5.38 15.53 -1.86
CA LEU A 29 -4.43 14.54 -1.36
C LEU A 29 -4.50 13.25 -2.20
N GLY A 30 -5.67 12.86 -2.68
CA GLY A 30 -5.89 11.67 -3.49
C GLY A 30 -5.06 11.66 -4.77
N SER A 31 -4.84 12.83 -5.39
CA SER A 31 -3.99 13.00 -6.57
C SER A 31 -2.50 13.12 -6.26
N LYS A 32 -2.11 13.27 -4.98
CA LYS A 32 -0.70 13.35 -4.59
C LYS A 32 -0.06 11.96 -4.62
N PRO A 33 1.23 11.88 -4.98
CA PRO A 33 1.98 10.64 -4.92
C PRO A 33 2.10 10.17 -3.47
N ALA A 34 1.55 8.99 -3.19
CA ALA A 34 1.80 8.25 -1.96
C ALA A 34 3.18 7.57 -2.00
N PHE A 35 3.53 7.03 -3.17
CA PHE A 35 4.81 6.37 -3.40
C PHE A 35 5.41 6.76 -4.75
N ILE A 36 6.74 6.90 -4.76
CA ILE A 36 7.53 7.12 -5.97
C ILE A 36 8.60 6.04 -5.98
N TRP A 37 8.58 5.19 -7.01
CA TRP A 37 9.64 4.21 -7.24
C TRP A 37 10.57 4.72 -8.33
N ALA A 38 11.84 4.91 -7.98
CA ALA A 38 12.89 5.19 -8.95
C ALA A 38 13.50 3.86 -9.39
N ASP A 39 13.31 3.52 -10.67
CA ASP A 39 13.98 2.38 -11.27
C ASP A 39 15.33 2.82 -11.87
N ASP A 40 16.39 2.67 -11.07
CA ASP A 40 17.76 3.02 -11.45
C ASP A 40 18.44 1.91 -12.28
N GLN A 41 17.78 0.77 -12.51
CA GLN A 41 18.30 -0.35 -13.30
C GLN A 41 18.19 -0.13 -14.82
N ALA A 42 17.77 1.05 -15.28
CA ALA A 42 17.86 1.44 -16.68
C ALA A 42 19.33 1.71 -17.07
N GLY A 43 20.13 0.66 -17.13
CA GLY A 43 21.50 0.71 -17.64
C GLY A 43 21.50 1.23 -19.08
N GLY A 44 22.20 2.34 -19.30
CA GLY A 44 22.47 2.90 -20.63
C GLY A 44 21.63 4.11 -21.00
N GLY A 45 21.95 5.29 -20.46
CA GLY A 45 21.59 6.59 -21.05
C GLY A 45 20.11 6.99 -21.10
N VAL A 46 19.19 6.13 -20.65
CA VAL A 46 17.76 6.43 -20.55
C VAL A 46 17.47 7.01 -19.17
N LEU A 47 16.73 8.13 -19.12
CA LEU A 47 16.30 8.76 -17.88
C LEU A 47 15.64 7.74 -16.93
N PRO A 48 15.89 7.79 -15.61
CA PRO A 48 15.34 6.84 -14.66
C PRO A 48 13.81 6.81 -14.77
N ARG A 49 13.26 5.61 -14.95
CA ARG A 49 11.81 5.42 -15.10
C ARG A 49 11.17 5.56 -13.72
N ARG A 50 10.65 6.74 -13.43
CA ARG A 50 9.90 7.00 -12.19
C ARG A 50 8.48 6.46 -12.36
N GLN A 51 8.12 5.49 -11.55
CA GLN A 51 6.72 5.10 -11.37
C GLN A 51 6.19 5.85 -10.15
N MET A 52 4.99 6.40 -10.28
CA MET A 52 4.29 7.06 -9.18
C MET A 52 3.01 6.30 -8.89
N LEU A 53 2.62 6.29 -7.62
CA LEU A 53 1.36 5.73 -7.16
C LEU A 53 0.70 6.76 -6.27
N THR A 54 -0.50 7.22 -6.65
CA THR A 54 -1.23 8.20 -5.85
C THR A 54 -1.96 7.56 -4.66
N TYR A 55 -2.39 8.37 -3.70
CA TYR A 55 -3.22 7.88 -2.59
C TYR A 55 -4.53 7.25 -3.09
N SER A 56 -5.17 7.82 -4.11
CA SER A 56 -6.39 7.26 -4.70
C SER A 56 -6.16 5.93 -5.42
N GLU A 57 -5.05 5.81 -6.17
CA GLU A 57 -4.69 4.57 -6.86
C GLU A 57 -4.26 3.46 -5.88
N LEU A 58 -3.62 3.84 -4.77
CA LEU A 58 -3.25 2.92 -3.71
C LEU A 58 -4.49 2.38 -3.00
N ASP A 59 -5.39 3.24 -2.54
CA ASP A 59 -6.65 2.84 -1.87
C ASP A 59 -7.49 1.92 -2.78
N SER A 60 -7.65 2.31 -4.05
CA SER A 60 -8.39 1.49 -5.03
C SER A 60 -7.73 0.13 -5.32
N ALA A 61 -6.40 0.04 -5.22
CA ALA A 61 -5.70 -1.23 -5.37
C ALA A 61 -5.89 -2.11 -4.13
N VAL A 62 -5.67 -1.56 -2.94
CA VAL A 62 -5.82 -2.25 -1.66
C VAL A 62 -7.23 -2.79 -1.50
N GLN A 63 -8.27 -2.00 -1.74
CA GLN A 63 -9.67 -2.45 -1.63
C GLN A 63 -9.97 -3.65 -2.55
N ARG A 64 -9.48 -3.62 -3.80
CA ARG A 64 -9.68 -4.73 -4.74
C ARG A 64 -8.95 -6.00 -4.30
N MET A 65 -7.74 -5.87 -3.79
CA MET A 65 -6.97 -7.02 -3.31
C MET A 65 -7.54 -7.57 -2.00
N ALA A 66 -7.96 -6.70 -1.09
CA ALA A 66 -8.62 -7.09 0.15
C ALA A 66 -9.90 -7.88 -0.14
N ALA A 67 -10.74 -7.39 -1.07
CA ALA A 67 -11.95 -8.09 -1.48
C ALA A 67 -11.63 -9.51 -2.01
N GLY A 68 -10.65 -9.63 -2.91
CA GLY A 68 -10.27 -10.95 -3.47
C GLY A 68 -9.60 -11.88 -2.44
N LEU A 69 -8.87 -11.34 -1.46
CA LEU A 69 -8.25 -12.13 -0.41
C LEU A 69 -9.25 -12.59 0.64
N LEU A 70 -10.23 -11.75 0.99
CA LEU A 70 -11.29 -12.10 1.94
C LEU A 70 -12.25 -13.17 1.41
N GLU A 71 -12.32 -13.37 0.10
CA GLU A 71 -13.04 -14.51 -0.49
C GLU A 71 -12.35 -15.86 -0.26
N VAL A 72 -11.04 -15.86 -0.03
CA VAL A 72 -10.20 -17.07 0.00
C VAL A 72 -9.60 -17.35 1.38
N LEU A 73 -9.35 -16.30 2.16
CA LEU A 73 -8.60 -16.36 3.41
C LEU A 73 -9.48 -16.03 4.62
N ALA A 74 -9.21 -16.70 5.74
CA ALA A 74 -9.81 -16.42 7.02
C ALA A 74 -8.96 -15.44 7.84
N ARG A 75 -9.61 -14.77 8.81
CA ARG A 75 -8.89 -13.92 9.76
C ARG A 75 -7.88 -14.73 10.55
N GLY A 76 -6.62 -14.30 10.54
CA GLY A 76 -5.51 -14.98 11.21
C GLY A 76 -4.63 -15.81 10.28
N ASP A 77 -5.02 -15.97 9.02
CA ASP A 77 -4.19 -16.61 8.00
C ASP A 77 -2.97 -15.74 7.67
N THR A 78 -1.83 -16.39 7.41
CA THR A 78 -0.59 -15.71 7.02
C THR A 78 -0.47 -15.66 5.51
N VAL A 79 -0.28 -14.46 4.95
CA VAL A 79 -0.10 -14.25 3.51
C VAL A 79 1.39 -14.05 3.20
N LEU A 80 1.94 -14.90 2.33
CA LEU A 80 3.29 -14.72 1.80
C LEU A 80 3.24 -13.87 0.52
N VAL A 81 3.85 -12.68 0.55
CA VAL A 81 3.92 -11.79 -0.60
C VAL A 81 5.22 -12.04 -1.38
N LEU A 82 5.11 -12.61 -2.57
CA LEU A 82 6.23 -12.81 -3.49
C LEU A 82 6.10 -11.85 -4.68
N ALA A 83 6.83 -10.75 -4.66
CA ALA A 83 6.87 -9.79 -5.75
C ALA A 83 8.26 -9.17 -5.91
N SER A 84 8.62 -8.83 -7.15
CA SER A 84 9.83 -8.04 -7.42
C SER A 84 9.73 -6.66 -6.73
N PRO A 85 10.85 -6.09 -6.26
CA PRO A 85 10.88 -4.74 -5.69
C PRO A 85 10.29 -3.73 -6.68
N GLY A 86 9.40 -2.86 -6.21
CA GLY A 86 8.73 -1.89 -7.08
C GLY A 86 7.36 -1.46 -6.57
N ILE A 87 6.70 -0.61 -7.36
CA ILE A 87 5.35 -0.11 -7.05
C ILE A 87 4.29 -1.22 -6.93
N ARG A 88 4.53 -2.38 -7.57
CA ARG A 88 3.67 -3.56 -7.42
C ARG A 88 3.75 -4.15 -6.01
N LEU A 89 4.93 -4.15 -5.39
CA LEU A 89 5.12 -4.62 -4.02
C LEU A 89 4.44 -3.67 -3.01
N VAL A 90 4.56 -2.37 -3.23
CA VAL A 90 3.90 -1.36 -2.38
C VAL A 90 2.39 -1.55 -2.33
N LYS A 91 1.77 -1.81 -3.49
CA LYS A 91 0.33 -2.13 -3.55
C LYS A 91 0.00 -3.34 -2.67
N LEU A 92 0.83 -4.38 -2.70
CA LEU A 92 0.61 -5.63 -1.97
C LEU A 92 0.78 -5.49 -0.44
N ILE A 93 1.61 -4.55 0.04
CA ILE A 93 1.87 -4.38 1.48
C ILE A 93 0.84 -3.48 2.16
N GLY A 94 0.14 -2.61 1.43
CA GLY A 94 -0.89 -1.71 2.00
C GLY A 94 -2.16 -2.39 2.54
N LEU A 95 -2.17 -3.73 2.65
CA LEU A 95 -3.30 -4.56 3.09
C LEU A 95 -3.30 -4.89 4.59
N GLY A 96 -2.25 -4.52 5.33
CA GLY A 96 -2.02 -4.93 6.73
C GLY A 96 -2.22 -3.82 7.76
#